data_AF-A0A5K8AA25-F1
#
_entry.id   AF-A0A5K8AA25-F1
#
_cell.length_a   1.000
_cell.length_b   1.000
_cell.length_c   1.000
_cell.angle_alpha   90.00
_cell.angle_beta   90.00
_cell.angle_gamma   90.00
#
_symmetry.space_group_name_H-M   'P 1'
#
loop_
_entity.id
_entity.type
_entity.pdbx_description
1 polymer ?
#
loop_
_entity_poly.entity_id
_entity_poly.type
_entity_poly.pdbx_seq_one_letter_code
_entity_poly.pdbx_strand_id
1 'polypeptide(L)'
;MPPTATHEDITTYLKRVEKDQIKPHCLPDCTQCGLAACYFKIHAYRERRFLIIVDMTVQPEYAPLVRFRCPVCKKTVSYYPDFALPHKHYTRQSIMGFTENYFASDTTTYQQAIMDMEQLGVPGYPGGEKSLAPSTVHRWVTALSGLAHTTQTALNLIGQENPATRAYRDLAQLTIATGKFKCPSRKKQLLDCLRLIVVEAFFKATFNLSIFTNLAIRCAFT
;
A
#
# COMPACT_ATOMS: atom_id res chain seq x y z
N MET A 1 10.67 0.11 -15.31
CA MET A 1 10.61 0.33 -13.84
C MET A 1 9.17 0.51 -13.37
N PRO A 2 8.72 -0.08 -12.24
CA PRO A 2 7.40 0.23 -11.68
C PRO A 2 7.30 1.69 -11.20
N PRO A 3 6.10 2.27 -11.18
CA PRO A 3 5.92 3.64 -10.71
C PRO A 3 6.30 3.79 -9.23
N THR A 4 6.84 4.94 -8.87
CA THR A 4 7.02 5.43 -7.49
C THR A 4 6.22 6.71 -7.31
N ALA A 5 5.94 7.12 -6.07
CA ALA A 5 5.60 8.52 -5.85
C ALA A 5 6.77 9.42 -6.27
N THR A 6 6.44 10.61 -6.74
CA THR A 6 7.40 11.63 -7.18
C THR A 6 7.83 12.52 -6.02
N HIS A 7 8.92 13.27 -6.21
CA HIS A 7 9.29 14.36 -5.31
C HIS A 7 8.15 15.37 -5.15
N GLU A 8 7.42 15.64 -6.24
CA GLU A 8 6.30 16.58 -6.25
C GLU A 8 5.12 16.08 -5.41
N ASP A 9 4.80 14.78 -5.45
CA ASP A 9 3.75 14.19 -4.61
C ASP A 9 4.03 14.42 -3.13
N ILE A 10 5.27 14.16 -2.71
CA ILE A 10 5.69 14.28 -1.31
C ILE A 10 5.76 15.76 -0.90
N THR A 11 6.31 16.63 -1.77
CA THR A 11 6.35 18.08 -1.55
C THR A 11 4.95 18.68 -1.45
N THR A 12 4.02 18.24 -2.30
CA THR A 12 2.62 18.68 -2.30
C THR A 12 1.94 18.27 -1.00
N TYR A 13 2.17 17.04 -0.54
CA TYR A 13 1.69 16.60 0.76
C TYR A 13 2.30 17.42 1.91
N LEU A 14 3.61 17.67 1.91
CA LEU A 14 4.28 18.47 2.93
C LEU A 14 3.68 19.88 3.03
N LYS A 15 3.49 20.57 1.90
CA LYS A 15 2.81 21.88 1.85
C LYS A 15 1.41 21.84 2.45
N ARG A 16 0.65 20.76 2.26
CA ARG A 16 -0.67 20.59 2.89
C ARG A 16 -0.56 20.43 4.40
N VAL A 17 0.47 19.74 4.90
CA VAL A 17 0.71 19.64 6.34
C VAL A 17 1.06 21.01 6.93
N GLU A 18 2.01 21.73 6.32
CA GLU A 18 2.48 23.04 6.79
C GLU A 18 1.36 24.10 6.83
N LYS A 19 0.40 24.00 5.90
CA LYS A 19 -0.78 24.88 5.83
C LYS A 19 -1.95 24.39 6.69
N ASP A 20 -1.76 23.41 7.56
CA ASP A 20 -2.81 22.76 8.36
C ASP A 20 -4.02 22.27 7.54
N GLN A 21 -3.81 21.88 6.29
CA GLN A 21 -4.88 21.46 5.38
C GLN A 21 -5.27 19.98 5.55
N ILE A 22 -4.48 19.20 6.30
CA ILE A 22 -4.85 17.84 6.68
C ILE A 22 -5.83 17.93 7.85
N LYS A 23 -7.11 17.80 7.55
CA LYS A 23 -8.20 17.92 8.51
C LYS A 23 -8.76 16.55 8.88
N PRO A 24 -9.36 16.40 10.06
CA PRO A 24 -9.83 15.11 10.54
C PRO A 24 -11.06 14.60 9.77
N HIS A 25 -11.81 15.47 9.08
CA HIS A 25 -12.93 15.05 8.23
C HIS A 25 -12.51 14.17 7.06
N CYS A 26 -11.22 14.16 6.71
CA CYS A 26 -10.67 13.26 5.70
C CYS A 26 -10.50 11.83 6.22
N LEU A 27 -10.76 11.54 7.51
CA LEU A 27 -10.59 10.23 8.12
C LEU A 27 -11.94 9.51 8.32
N PRO A 28 -11.92 8.17 8.44
CA PRO A 28 -13.10 7.42 8.88
C PRO A 28 -13.37 7.64 10.37
N ASP A 29 -14.63 7.42 10.75
CA ASP A 29 -15.10 7.50 12.13
C ASP A 29 -14.35 6.56 13.08
N CYS A 30 -14.45 6.84 14.38
CA CYS A 30 -13.71 6.10 15.38
C CYS A 30 -14.13 4.63 15.43
N THR A 31 -13.21 3.74 15.07
CA THR A 31 -13.46 2.28 15.06
C THR A 31 -13.61 1.64 16.45
N GLN A 32 -13.64 2.43 17.53
CA GLN A 32 -13.85 1.95 18.89
C GLN A 32 -15.14 2.46 19.53
N CYS A 33 -15.49 3.72 19.29
CA CYS A 33 -16.64 4.36 19.93
C CYS A 33 -17.63 4.98 18.94
N GLY A 34 -17.39 4.86 17.63
CA GLY A 34 -18.27 5.39 16.59
C GLY A 34 -18.28 6.91 16.45
N LEU A 35 -17.53 7.66 17.27
CA LEU A 35 -17.49 9.12 17.19
C LEU A 35 -17.03 9.57 15.79
N ALA A 36 -17.79 10.51 15.22
CA ALA A 36 -17.49 11.08 13.92
C ALA A 36 -16.08 11.68 13.86
N ALA A 37 -15.37 11.45 12.75
CA ALA A 37 -13.98 11.86 12.60
C ALA A 37 -13.80 13.38 12.73
N CYS A 38 -14.78 14.19 12.34
CA CYS A 38 -14.74 15.65 12.43
C CYS A 38 -14.45 16.19 13.85
N TYR A 39 -14.71 15.40 14.90
CA TYR A 39 -14.42 15.75 16.29
C TYR A 39 -13.00 15.38 16.75
N PHE A 40 -12.20 14.71 15.91
CA PHE A 40 -10.84 14.33 16.29
C PHE A 40 -9.95 15.56 16.37
N LYS A 41 -8.97 15.51 17.27
CA LYS A 41 -7.97 16.56 17.44
C LYS A 41 -6.63 16.09 16.93
N ILE A 42 -5.85 17.02 16.36
CA ILE A 42 -4.45 16.76 16.03
C ILE A 42 -3.73 16.40 17.35
N HIS A 43 -2.96 15.32 17.28
CA HIS A 43 -2.26 14.74 18.42
C HIS A 43 -0.75 14.83 18.28
N ALA A 44 -0.23 14.57 17.08
CA ALA A 44 1.21 14.58 16.82
C ALA A 44 1.49 14.65 15.32
N TYR A 45 2.66 15.18 14.98
CA TYR A 45 3.30 15.05 13.68
C TYR A 45 4.42 14.02 13.81
N ARG A 46 4.33 12.89 13.11
CA ARG A 46 5.35 11.84 13.16
C ARG A 46 6.20 11.90 11.90
N GLU A 47 7.43 12.37 12.03
CA GLU A 47 8.38 12.40 10.92
C GLU A 47 8.52 11.01 10.28
N ARG A 48 8.49 10.99 8.96
CA ARG A 48 8.58 9.77 8.18
C ARG A 48 9.52 9.97 7.00
N ARG A 49 10.46 9.05 6.87
CA ARG A 49 11.26 8.86 5.66
C ARG A 49 10.50 8.00 4.67
N PHE A 50 10.24 8.54 3.50
CA PHE A 50 9.71 7.88 2.32
C PHE A 50 10.86 7.55 1.36
N LEU A 51 10.90 6.34 0.82
CA LEU A 51 11.88 5.92 -0.18
C LEU A 51 11.18 5.87 -1.53
N ILE A 52 11.65 6.71 -2.46
CA ILE A 52 11.22 6.76 -3.85
C ILE A 52 12.34 6.25 -4.76
N ILE A 53 12.01 5.85 -5.98
CA ILE A 53 12.98 5.33 -6.95
C ILE A 53 12.95 6.22 -8.19
N VAL A 54 14.00 7.02 -8.36
CA VAL A 54 14.16 7.97 -9.47
C VAL A 54 15.44 7.60 -10.20
N ASP A 55 15.35 7.38 -11.51
CA ASP A 55 16.50 7.03 -12.37
C ASP A 55 17.37 5.92 -11.77
N MET A 56 16.76 4.78 -11.46
CA MET A 56 17.42 3.62 -10.81
C MET A 56 18.08 3.92 -9.46
N THR A 57 17.75 5.03 -8.82
CA THR A 57 18.32 5.43 -7.53
C THR A 57 17.23 5.52 -6.48
N VAL A 58 17.43 4.83 -5.35
CA VAL A 58 16.56 4.90 -4.18
C VAL A 58 16.86 6.18 -3.41
N GLN A 59 15.96 7.15 -3.46
CA GLN A 59 16.14 8.46 -2.82
C GLN A 59 15.24 8.61 -1.60
N PRO A 60 15.75 9.14 -0.48
CA PRO A 60 14.96 9.42 0.71
C PRO A 60 14.31 10.82 0.64
N GLU A 61 13.02 10.85 0.91
CA GLU A 61 12.22 12.06 1.06
C GLU A 61 11.57 12.09 2.46
N TYR A 62 11.43 13.28 3.04
CA TYR A 62 10.97 13.42 4.42
C TYR A 62 9.68 14.23 4.49
N ALA A 63 8.65 13.65 5.09
CA ALA A 63 7.43 14.38 5.44
C ALA A 63 6.77 13.77 6.68
N PRO A 64 6.13 14.57 7.55
CA PRO A 64 5.47 14.05 8.73
C PRO A 64 4.10 13.42 8.40
N LEU A 65 3.75 12.32 9.05
CA LEU A 65 2.39 11.81 9.09
C LEU A 65 1.61 12.49 10.21
N VAL A 66 0.47 13.10 9.88
CA VAL A 66 -0.42 13.76 10.85
C VAL A 66 -1.19 12.68 11.62
N ARG A 67 -1.11 12.72 12.95
CA ARG A 67 -1.85 11.81 13.83
C ARG A 67 -2.96 12.57 14.54
N PHE A 68 -4.11 11.93 14.60
CA PHE A 68 -5.30 12.42 15.27
C PHE A 68 -5.63 11.54 16.47
N ARG A 69 -6.33 12.10 17.44
CA ARG A 69 -6.82 11.40 18.63
C ARG A 69 -8.31 11.62 18.81
N CYS A 70 -9.03 10.53 19.03
CA CYS A 70 -10.43 10.58 19.41
C CYS A 70 -10.55 11.18 20.83
N PRO A 71 -11.35 12.24 21.03
CA PRO A 71 -11.47 12.88 22.34
C PRO A 71 -12.17 12.00 23.39
N VAL A 72 -12.99 11.03 22.96
CA VAL A 72 -13.75 10.13 23.84
C VAL A 72 -12.89 8.96 24.29
N CYS A 73 -12.61 7.99 23.41
CA CYS A 73 -11.88 6.76 23.75
C CYS A 73 -10.35 6.89 23.69
N LYS A 74 -9.83 8.07 23.34
CA LYS A 74 -8.39 8.36 23.25
C LYS A 74 -7.59 7.56 22.22
N LYS A 75 -8.23 6.72 21.40
CA LYS A 75 -7.58 6.02 20.28
C LYS A 75 -6.96 7.01 19.31
N THR A 76 -5.79 6.65 18.78
CA THR A 76 -5.08 7.45 17.78
C THR A 76 -5.20 6.81 16.40
N VAL A 77 -5.20 7.64 15.38
CA VAL A 77 -5.19 7.24 13.97
C VAL A 77 -4.24 8.17 13.21
N SER A 78 -3.51 7.65 12.24
CA SER A 78 -2.68 8.46 11.35
C SER A 78 -3.42 8.69 10.04
N TYR A 79 -3.35 9.90 9.52
CA TYR A 79 -3.66 10.14 8.11
C TYR A 79 -2.51 9.59 7.26
N TYR A 80 -2.85 8.83 6.22
CA TYR A 80 -1.89 8.32 5.25
C TYR A 80 -2.20 8.95 3.89
N PRO A 81 -1.26 9.71 3.29
CA PRO A 81 -1.41 10.11 1.90
C PRO A 81 -1.37 8.87 0.98
N ASP A 82 -1.86 9.01 -0.24
CA ASP A 82 -2.04 7.89 -1.19
C ASP A 82 -0.76 7.12 -1.51
N PHE A 83 0.41 7.71 -1.31
CA PHE A 83 1.71 7.07 -1.49
C PHE A 83 2.23 6.34 -0.25
N ALA A 84 1.59 6.44 0.92
CA ALA A 84 2.10 5.90 2.17
C ALA A 84 1.40 4.58 2.56
N LEU A 85 2.17 3.67 3.16
CA LEU A 85 1.65 2.50 3.88
C LEU A 85 2.16 2.50 5.33
N PRO A 86 1.37 2.00 6.30
CA PRO A 86 1.81 1.91 7.68
C PRO A 86 3.11 1.13 7.82
N HIS A 87 4.03 1.67 8.60
CA HIS A 87 5.31 1.04 8.92
C HIS A 87 6.22 0.76 7.70
N LYS A 88 5.86 1.19 6.48
CA LYS A 88 6.70 1.08 5.28
C LYS A 88 7.37 2.39 4.94
N HIS A 89 8.62 2.29 4.49
CA HIS A 89 9.39 3.45 4.03
C HIS A 89 9.23 3.63 2.53
N TYR A 90 9.25 2.54 1.76
CA TYR A 90 8.92 2.59 0.36
C TYR A 90 7.48 3.04 0.14
N THR A 91 7.28 3.80 -0.94
CA THR A 91 5.95 4.24 -1.33
C THR A 91 5.08 3.06 -1.73
N ARG A 92 3.76 3.24 -1.58
CA ARG A 92 2.76 2.26 -1.96
C ARG A 92 2.93 1.84 -3.42
N GLN A 93 3.18 2.80 -4.31
CA GLN A 93 3.37 2.58 -5.75
C GLN A 93 4.52 1.61 -6.00
N SER A 94 5.70 1.85 -5.39
CA SER A 94 6.83 0.93 -5.54
C SER A 94 6.52 -0.45 -4.97
N ILE A 95 5.93 -0.50 -3.77
CA ILE A 95 5.57 -1.75 -3.09
C ILE A 95 4.62 -2.58 -3.95
N MET A 96 3.55 -1.98 -4.46
CA MET A 96 2.56 -2.63 -5.32
C MET A 96 3.19 -3.04 -6.64
N GLY A 97 3.86 -2.11 -7.33
CA GLY A 97 4.39 -2.36 -8.66
C GLY A 97 5.45 -3.45 -8.72
N PHE A 98 6.40 -3.50 -7.78
CA PHE A 98 7.35 -4.62 -7.73
C PHE A 98 6.70 -5.94 -7.31
N THR A 99 5.65 -5.88 -6.51
CA THR A 99 4.89 -7.07 -6.13
C THR A 99 4.08 -7.60 -7.33
N GLU A 100 3.48 -6.72 -8.12
CA GLU A 100 2.81 -7.03 -9.38
C GLU A 100 3.79 -7.65 -10.39
N ASN A 101 4.98 -7.07 -10.56
CA ASN A 101 6.04 -7.65 -11.38
C ASN A 101 6.37 -9.10 -10.98
N TYR A 102 6.43 -9.38 -9.68
CA TYR A 102 6.68 -10.73 -9.19
C TYR A 102 5.57 -11.72 -9.61
N PHE A 103 4.33 -11.27 -9.73
CA PHE A 103 3.20 -12.10 -10.20
C PHE A 103 2.99 -12.08 -11.71
N ALA A 104 3.72 -11.26 -12.47
CA ALA A 104 3.55 -11.12 -13.91
C ALA A 104 3.84 -12.42 -14.70
N SER A 105 4.65 -13.32 -14.16
CA SER A 105 4.89 -14.65 -14.73
C SER A 105 5.12 -15.69 -13.63
N ASP A 106 4.74 -16.93 -13.92
CA ASP A 106 4.92 -18.11 -13.06
C ASP A 106 6.39 -18.39 -12.72
N THR A 107 7.30 -17.97 -13.60
CA THR A 107 8.75 -18.18 -13.45
C THR A 107 9.48 -17.00 -12.83
N THR A 108 8.84 -15.83 -12.70
CA THR A 108 9.49 -14.64 -12.14
C THR A 108 9.96 -14.88 -10.72
N THR A 109 11.26 -14.72 -10.52
CA THR A 109 11.94 -14.74 -9.22
C THR A 109 11.89 -13.36 -8.55
N TYR A 110 12.17 -13.28 -7.24
CA TYR A 110 12.28 -11.97 -6.57
C TYR A 110 13.37 -11.07 -7.16
N GLN A 111 14.46 -11.66 -7.69
CA GLN A 111 15.54 -10.92 -8.34
C GLN A 111 15.04 -10.28 -9.64
N GLN A 112 14.35 -11.06 -10.48
CA GLN A 112 13.78 -10.57 -11.73
C GLN A 112 12.68 -9.54 -11.48
N ALA A 113 11.90 -9.68 -10.41
CA ALA A 113 10.83 -8.75 -10.09
C ALA A 113 11.32 -7.30 -9.88
N ILE A 114 12.52 -7.13 -9.33
CA ILE A 114 13.14 -5.82 -9.08
C ILE A 114 14.11 -5.36 -10.17
N MET A 115 14.37 -6.21 -11.17
CA MET A 115 15.25 -5.88 -12.27
C MET A 115 14.51 -5.00 -13.27
N ASP A 116 15.13 -3.90 -13.65
CA ASP A 116 14.73 -3.13 -14.80
C ASP A 116 15.22 -3.83 -16.07
N MET A 117 14.30 -4.20 -16.95
CA MET A 117 14.66 -4.92 -18.18
C MET A 117 15.24 -3.99 -19.26
N GLU A 118 14.95 -2.69 -19.20
CA GLU A 118 15.45 -1.71 -20.18
C GLU A 118 16.88 -1.29 -19.82
N GLN A 119 17.11 -0.99 -18.54
CA GLN A 119 18.41 -0.57 -18.03
C GLN A 119 19.28 -1.74 -17.53
N LEU A 120 18.77 -2.97 -17.60
CA LEU A 120 19.43 -4.21 -17.18
C LEU A 120 20.06 -4.14 -15.78
N GLY A 121 19.35 -3.50 -14.84
CA GLY A 121 19.88 -3.18 -13.52
C GLY A 121 18.86 -3.30 -12.40
N VAL A 122 19.31 -3.08 -11.16
CA VAL A 122 18.45 -3.05 -9.97
C VAL A 122 18.65 -1.69 -9.28
N PRO A 123 17.59 -1.06 -8.75
CA PRO A 123 17.72 0.23 -8.09
C PRO A 123 18.80 0.24 -7.00
N GLY A 124 19.73 1.19 -7.09
CA GLY A 124 20.86 1.39 -6.16
C GLY A 124 20.53 2.39 -5.07
N TYR A 125 21.21 2.31 -3.93
CA TYR A 125 21.23 3.39 -2.94
C TYR A 125 22.35 4.39 -3.27
N PRO A 126 22.24 5.66 -2.81
CA PRO A 126 23.31 6.64 -2.95
C PRO A 126 24.62 6.09 -2.40
N GLY A 127 25.72 6.31 -3.14
CA GLY A 127 27.04 5.78 -2.82
C GLY A 127 27.38 4.44 -3.47
N GLY A 128 26.45 3.80 -4.20
CA GLY A 128 26.74 2.68 -5.12
C GLY A 128 27.06 1.33 -4.47
N GLU A 129 27.29 1.26 -3.16
CA GLU A 129 27.67 0.01 -2.47
C GLU A 129 26.52 -0.97 -2.27
N LYS A 130 25.26 -0.50 -2.34
CA LYS A 130 24.08 -1.30 -2.01
C LYS A 130 23.00 -1.12 -3.07
N SER A 131 22.34 -2.21 -3.41
CA SER A 131 21.14 -2.22 -4.26
C SER A 131 19.93 -2.72 -3.49
N LEU A 132 18.75 -2.48 -4.06
CA LEU A 132 17.50 -3.03 -3.56
C LEU A 132 17.61 -4.56 -3.50
N ALA A 133 17.45 -5.13 -2.30
CA ALA A 133 17.57 -6.57 -2.14
C ALA A 133 16.30 -7.29 -2.64
N PRO A 134 16.40 -8.44 -3.33
CA PRO A 134 15.24 -9.26 -3.76
C PRO A 134 14.31 -9.64 -2.60
N SER A 135 14.89 -9.90 -1.43
CA SER A 135 14.14 -10.21 -0.20
C SER A 135 13.18 -9.08 0.22
N THR A 136 13.33 -7.88 -0.33
CA THR A 136 12.41 -6.76 -0.12
C THR A 136 11.04 -7.05 -0.71
N VAL A 137 10.95 -7.61 -1.92
CA VAL A 137 9.68 -8.01 -2.52
C VAL A 137 9.03 -9.13 -1.71
N HIS A 138 9.81 -10.10 -1.23
CA HIS A 138 9.29 -11.12 -0.31
C HIS A 138 8.60 -10.49 0.91
N ARG A 139 9.25 -9.51 1.55
CA ARG A 139 8.72 -8.80 2.74
C ARG A 139 7.49 -7.96 2.40
N TRP A 140 7.42 -7.37 1.21
CA TRP A 140 6.25 -6.64 0.73
C TRP A 140 5.06 -7.56 0.50
N VAL A 141 5.25 -8.69 -0.16
CA VAL A 141 4.21 -9.71 -0.32
C VAL A 141 3.64 -10.13 1.04
N THR A 142 4.51 -10.43 2.01
CA THR A 142 4.07 -10.79 3.36
C THR A 142 3.27 -9.66 4.02
N ALA A 143 3.70 -8.40 3.88
CA ALA A 143 2.98 -7.27 4.44
C ALA A 143 1.59 -7.07 3.80
N LEU A 144 1.51 -7.15 2.47
CA LEU A 144 0.27 -7.00 1.71
C LEU A 144 -0.69 -8.17 1.99
N SER A 145 -0.17 -9.39 2.13
CA SER A 145 -0.99 -10.55 2.50
C SER A 145 -1.64 -10.43 3.88
N GLY A 146 -1.13 -9.53 4.74
CA GLY A 146 -1.70 -9.26 6.05
C GLY A 146 -2.95 -8.38 6.02
N LEU A 147 -3.38 -7.88 4.86
CA LEU A 147 -4.52 -6.97 4.70
C LEU A 147 -5.81 -7.73 4.33
N ALA A 148 -6.03 -8.89 4.95
CA ALA A 148 -7.12 -9.79 4.59
C ALA A 148 -8.49 -9.18 4.87
N HIS A 149 -8.66 -8.51 6.02
CA HIS A 149 -9.94 -7.88 6.38
C HIS A 149 -10.25 -6.68 5.47
N THR A 150 -9.23 -5.88 5.14
CA THR A 150 -9.32 -4.76 4.19
C THR A 150 -9.71 -5.27 2.80
N THR A 151 -9.06 -6.35 2.33
CA THR A 151 -9.36 -6.98 1.04
C THR A 151 -10.80 -7.48 0.98
N GLN A 152 -11.26 -8.18 2.02
CA GLN A 152 -12.64 -8.69 2.07
C GLN A 152 -13.66 -7.55 2.12
N THR A 153 -13.37 -6.49 2.89
CA THR A 153 -14.25 -5.32 2.99
C THR A 153 -14.37 -4.61 1.64
N ALA A 154 -13.24 -4.42 0.94
CA ALA A 154 -13.23 -3.85 -0.40
C ALA A 154 -14.05 -4.70 -1.38
N LEU A 155 -13.87 -6.01 -1.36
CA LEU A 155 -14.61 -6.93 -2.23
C LEU A 155 -16.12 -6.88 -1.96
N ASN A 156 -16.54 -6.82 -0.70
CA ASN A 156 -17.95 -6.68 -0.34
C ASN A 156 -18.55 -5.36 -0.85
N LEU A 157 -17.82 -4.25 -0.72
CA LEU A 157 -18.25 -2.95 -1.25
C LEU A 157 -18.39 -2.98 -2.78
N ILE A 158 -17.44 -3.61 -3.49
CA ILE A 158 -17.53 -3.79 -4.94
C ILE A 158 -18.79 -4.58 -5.32
N GLY A 159 -19.09 -5.68 -4.60
CA GLY A 159 -20.28 -6.50 -4.87
C GLY A 159 -21.59 -5.78 -4.55
N GLN A 160 -21.61 -4.89 -3.57
CA GLN A 160 -22.77 -4.06 -3.25
C GLN A 160 -23.03 -3.01 -4.34
N GLU A 161 -21.98 -2.35 -4.83
CA GLU A 161 -22.08 -1.33 -5.87
C GLU A 161 -22.38 -1.93 -7.24
N ASN A 162 -21.74 -3.06 -7.57
CA ASN A 162 -21.92 -3.77 -8.82
C ASN A 162 -22.12 -5.27 -8.57
N PRO A 163 -23.36 -5.72 -8.33
CA PRO A 163 -23.67 -7.14 -8.11
C PRO A 163 -23.31 -8.05 -9.30
N ALA A 164 -23.24 -7.49 -10.52
CA ALA A 164 -22.86 -8.22 -11.73
C ALA A 164 -21.32 -8.27 -11.93
N THR A 165 -20.54 -7.78 -10.98
CA THR A 165 -19.08 -7.78 -11.04
C THR A 165 -18.51 -9.18 -11.27
N ARG A 166 -17.47 -9.24 -12.09
CA ARG A 166 -16.70 -10.46 -12.30
C ARG A 166 -15.68 -10.74 -11.19
N ALA A 167 -15.49 -9.80 -10.26
CA ALA A 167 -14.45 -9.87 -9.22
C ALA A 167 -14.45 -11.22 -8.49
N TYR A 168 -15.60 -11.70 -8.01
CA TYR A 168 -15.68 -12.99 -7.30
C TYR A 168 -15.26 -14.18 -8.17
N ARG A 169 -15.65 -14.19 -9.45
CA ARG A 169 -15.31 -15.26 -10.39
C ARG A 169 -13.82 -15.26 -10.70
N ASP A 170 -13.27 -14.09 -11.01
CA ASP A 170 -11.86 -13.95 -11.37
C ASP A 170 -10.96 -14.28 -10.16
N LEU A 171 -11.36 -13.89 -8.93
CA LEU A 171 -10.66 -14.24 -7.69
C LEU A 171 -10.69 -15.74 -7.37
N ALA A 172 -11.76 -16.45 -7.73
CA ALA A 172 -11.89 -17.90 -7.53
C ALA A 172 -10.93 -18.70 -8.42
N GLN A 173 -10.53 -18.13 -9.56
CA GLN A 173 -9.61 -18.75 -10.51
C GLN A 173 -8.14 -18.48 -10.19
N LEU A 174 -7.83 -17.65 -9.19
CA LEU A 174 -6.45 -17.35 -8.84
C LEU A 174 -5.71 -18.58 -8.34
N THR A 175 -4.60 -18.87 -9.00
CA THR A 175 -3.67 -19.94 -8.62
C THR A 175 -2.26 -19.37 -8.48
N ILE A 176 -1.45 -20.03 -7.66
CA ILE A 176 -0.02 -19.73 -7.54
C ILE A 176 0.76 -20.90 -8.12
N ALA A 177 1.69 -20.64 -9.03
CA ALA A 177 2.59 -21.63 -9.58
C ALA A 177 3.34 -22.38 -8.48
N THR A 178 3.45 -23.70 -8.62
CA THR A 178 4.08 -24.60 -7.64
C THR A 178 5.53 -24.24 -7.36
N GLY A 179 6.26 -23.70 -8.34
CA GLY A 179 7.64 -23.23 -8.18
C GLY A 179 7.80 -22.01 -7.26
N LYS A 180 6.75 -21.23 -6.99
CA LYS A 180 6.82 -20.01 -6.17
C LYS A 180 6.76 -20.25 -4.66
N PHE A 181 6.36 -21.44 -4.21
CA PHE A 181 6.23 -21.75 -2.78
C PHE A 181 6.75 -23.15 -2.46
N LYS A 182 7.34 -23.30 -1.27
CA LYS A 182 7.75 -24.61 -0.73
C LYS A 182 6.81 -25.13 0.36
N CYS A 183 6.03 -24.24 0.96
CA CYS A 183 5.15 -24.56 2.08
C CYS A 183 3.74 -23.98 1.88
N PRO A 184 2.70 -24.61 2.46
CA PRO A 184 1.32 -24.13 2.36
C PRO A 184 1.11 -22.72 2.89
N SER A 185 1.83 -22.34 3.96
CA SER A 185 1.75 -20.99 4.52
C SER A 185 2.22 -19.93 3.54
N ARG A 186 3.32 -20.18 2.81
CA ARG A 186 3.77 -19.25 1.76
C ARG A 186 2.78 -19.20 0.60
N LYS A 187 2.24 -20.35 0.17
CA LYS A 187 1.19 -20.38 -0.86
C LYS A 187 0.01 -19.47 -0.49
N LYS A 188 -0.46 -19.56 0.76
CA LYS A 188 -1.53 -18.71 1.29
C LYS A 188 -1.17 -17.23 1.23
N GLN A 189 0.02 -16.84 1.72
CA GLN A 189 0.48 -15.44 1.66
C GLN A 189 0.54 -14.91 0.22
N LEU A 190 1.06 -15.70 -0.72
CA LEU A 190 1.13 -15.32 -2.12
C LEU A 190 -0.28 -15.11 -2.70
N LEU A 191 -1.21 -16.02 -2.41
CA LEU A 191 -2.59 -15.93 -2.87
C LEU A 191 -3.33 -14.72 -2.27
N ASP A 192 -3.19 -14.49 -0.96
CA ASP A 192 -3.84 -13.37 -0.28
C ASP A 192 -3.30 -12.01 -0.79
N CYS A 193 -1.99 -11.93 -1.05
CA CYS A 193 -1.40 -10.76 -1.68
C CYS A 193 -1.90 -10.54 -3.12
N LEU A 194 -1.97 -11.60 -3.94
CA LEU A 194 -2.47 -11.52 -5.31
C LEU A 194 -3.96 -11.11 -5.34
N ARG A 195 -4.76 -11.63 -4.41
CA ARG A 195 -6.15 -11.21 -4.20
C ARG A 195 -6.26 -9.72 -3.93
N LEU A 196 -5.45 -9.18 -3.01
CA LEU A 196 -5.46 -7.74 -2.72
C LEU A 196 -5.16 -6.91 -3.98
N ILE A 197 -4.17 -7.31 -4.78
CA ILE A 197 -3.80 -6.61 -6.02
C ILE A 197 -4.99 -6.58 -7.00
N VAL A 198 -5.62 -7.73 -7.23
CA VAL A 198 -6.78 -7.83 -8.12
C VAL A 198 -7.96 -7.02 -7.58
N VAL A 199 -8.23 -7.10 -6.28
CA VAL A 199 -9.31 -6.34 -5.63
C VAL A 199 -9.07 -4.84 -5.71
N GLU A 200 -7.83 -4.36 -5.54
CA GLU A 200 -7.46 -2.94 -5.74
C GLU A 200 -7.77 -2.46 -7.15
N ALA A 201 -7.52 -3.28 -8.18
CA ALA A 201 -7.85 -2.93 -9.56
C ALA A 201 -9.37 -2.78 -9.76
N PHE A 202 -10.17 -3.73 -9.27
CA PHE A 202 -11.62 -3.62 -9.30
C PHE A 202 -12.15 -2.44 -8.48
N PHE A 203 -11.57 -2.20 -7.30
CA PHE A 203 -11.98 -1.13 -6.41
C PHE A 203 -11.74 0.24 -7.06
N LYS A 204 -10.58 0.44 -7.69
CA LYS A 204 -10.27 1.63 -8.48
C LYS A 204 -11.24 1.81 -9.64
N ALA A 205 -11.53 0.74 -10.40
CA ALA A 205 -12.46 0.82 -11.52
C ALA A 205 -13.90 1.16 -11.08
N THR A 206 -14.30 0.73 -9.87
CA THR A 206 -15.65 0.92 -9.35
C THR A 206 -15.82 2.29 -8.70
N PHE A 207 -14.86 2.72 -7.87
CA PHE A 207 -14.99 3.90 -7.01
C PHE A 207 -14.09 5.08 -7.41
N ASN A 208 -13.21 4.90 -8.40
CA ASN A 208 -12.16 5.87 -8.76
C ASN A 208 -11.28 6.26 -7.55
N LEU A 209 -11.06 5.33 -6.63
CA LEU A 209 -10.29 5.51 -5.39
C LEU A 209 -9.42 4.28 -5.12
N SER A 210 -8.37 4.47 -4.32
CA SER A 210 -7.48 3.39 -3.86
C SER A 210 -7.95 2.84 -2.51
N ILE A 211 -7.91 1.50 -2.33
CA ILE A 211 -8.23 0.81 -1.06
C ILE A 211 -7.36 1.34 0.09
N PHE A 212 -6.11 1.68 -0.21
CA PHE A 212 -5.10 2.08 0.77
C PHE A 212 -5.30 3.48 1.40
N THR A 213 -6.44 4.11 1.14
CA THR A 213 -6.83 5.41 1.69
C THR A 213 -7.77 5.20 2.89
N ASN A 214 -8.96 5.82 2.90
CA ASN A 214 -9.90 5.78 4.01
C ASN A 214 -10.39 4.38 4.34
N LEU A 215 -10.53 3.51 3.35
CA LEU A 215 -10.97 2.14 3.57
C LEU A 215 -9.96 1.35 4.40
N ALA A 216 -8.68 1.35 4.01
CA ALA A 216 -7.63 0.66 4.77
C ALA A 216 -7.41 1.30 6.14
N ILE A 217 -7.51 2.62 6.28
CA ILE A 217 -7.46 3.30 7.59
C ILE A 217 -8.59 2.81 8.49
N ARG A 218 -9.83 2.72 7.98
CA ARG A 218 -11.00 2.21 8.70
C ARG A 218 -10.81 0.75 9.13
N CYS A 219 -10.20 -0.04 8.26
CA CYS A 219 -9.85 -1.43 8.50
C CYS A 219 -8.54 -1.60 9.30
N ALA A 220 -7.96 -0.51 9.81
CA ALA A 220 -6.69 -0.47 10.54
C ALA A 220 -5.49 -1.10 9.80
N PHE A 221 -5.57 -1.21 8.46
CA PHE A 221 -4.63 -1.96 7.64
C PHE A 221 -4.42 -3.40 8.12
N THR A 222 -5.55 -4.08 8.37
CA THR A 222 -5.64 -5.53 8.66
C THR A 222 -6.53 -6.24 7.65
#